data_AF-A0AAU9LNA0-F1
#
_entry.id   AF-A0AAU9LNA0-F1
#
_cell.length_a   1.000
_cell.length_b   1.000
_cell.length_c   1.000
_cell.angle_alpha   90.00
_cell.angle_beta   90.00
_cell.angle_gamma   90.00
#
_symmetry.space_group_name_H-M   'P 1'
#
loop_
_entity.id
_entity.type
_entity.pdbx_description
1 polymer ?
#
loop_
_entity_poly.entity_id
_entity_poly.type
_entity_poly.pdbx_seq_one_letter_code
_entity_poly.pdbx_strand_id
1 'polypeptide(L)'
;MTDLKAMDQINTELKNVQNRMDVVEKRLAAETKQVDGPVGGTDLREYQTQMLLKLRTIRDTMQKEGSSLERMREERDEARHECSALRKEVEKLNYRVHHLKQHVPVPSSATMKL
;
A
#
# COMPACT_ATOMS: atom_id res chain seq x y z
N MET A 1 5.67 5.78 13.08
CA MET A 1 4.73 6.86 12.67
C MET A 1 5.20 7.58 11.40
N THR A 2 6.50 7.64 11.11
CA THR A 2 7.10 8.26 9.92
C THR A 2 6.67 7.59 8.60
N ASP A 3 6.61 6.26 8.54
CA ASP A 3 6.24 5.54 7.30
C ASP A 3 4.79 5.74 6.85
N LEU A 4 3.86 5.96 7.80
CA LEU A 4 2.46 6.18 7.48
C LEU A 4 2.27 7.53 6.76
N LYS A 5 2.93 8.58 7.29
CA LYS A 5 2.94 9.91 6.67
C LYS A 5 3.60 9.91 5.29
N ALA A 6 4.70 9.17 5.13
CA ALA A 6 5.37 9.04 3.83
C ALA A 6 4.46 8.37 2.80
N MET A 7 3.71 7.34 3.19
CA MET A 7 2.78 6.64 2.32
C MET A 7 1.56 7.48 1.94
N ASP A 8 1.06 8.33 2.84
CA ASP A 8 -0.05 9.26 2.53
C ASP A 8 0.40 10.41 1.63
N GLN A 9 1.65 10.86 1.80
CA GLN A 9 2.28 11.84 0.93
C GLN A 9 2.38 11.30 -0.51
N ILE A 10 2.88 10.07 -0.68
CA ILE A 10 2.96 9.39 -1.99
C ILE A 10 1.58 9.25 -2.63
N ASN A 11 0.55 8.88 -1.85
CA ASN A 11 -0.80 8.72 -2.38
C ASN A 11 -1.41 10.07 -2.86
N THR A 12 -1.07 11.15 -2.17
CA THR A 12 -1.45 12.51 -2.56
C THR A 12 -0.76 12.94 -3.86
N GLU A 13 0.53 12.63 -3.98
CA GLU A 13 1.31 12.90 -5.20
C GLU A 13 0.80 12.11 -6.40
N LEU A 14 0.46 10.83 -6.22
CA LEU A 14 -0.14 9.99 -7.26
C LEU A 14 -1.47 10.56 -7.76
N LYS A 15 -2.35 11.00 -6.86
CA LYS A 15 -3.61 11.67 -7.24
C LYS A 15 -3.37 12.96 -8.02
N ASN A 16 -2.39 13.76 -7.61
CA ASN A 16 -2.02 14.98 -8.33
C ASN A 16 -1.49 14.70 -9.73
N VAL A 17 -0.67 13.65 -9.89
CA VAL A 17 -0.19 13.21 -11.21
C VAL A 17 -1.35 12.75 -12.08
N GLN A 18 -2.28 11.97 -11.53
CA GLN A 18 -3.47 11.50 -12.25
C GLN A 18 -4.33 12.66 -12.75
N ASN A 19 -4.60 13.65 -11.89
CA ASN A 19 -5.36 14.85 -12.26
C ASN A 19 -4.66 15.65 -13.37
N ARG A 20 -3.33 15.78 -13.30
CA ARG A 20 -2.55 16.46 -14.36
C ARG A 20 -2.61 15.70 -15.68
N MET A 21 -2.57 14.37 -15.63
CA MET A 21 -2.66 13.53 -16.82
C MET A 21 -4.03 13.65 -17.49
N ASP A 22 -5.12 13.66 -16.72
CA ASP A 22 -6.47 13.88 -17.24
C ASP A 22 -6.62 15.26 -17.91
N VAL A 23 -6.00 16.30 -17.34
CA VAL A 23 -6.00 17.64 -17.93
C VAL A 23 -5.22 17.66 -19.25
N VAL A 24 -4.07 16.99 -19.31
CA VAL A 24 -3.27 16.88 -20.54
C VAL A 24 -4.03 16.09 -21.62
N GLU A 25 -4.67 14.97 -21.26
CA GLU A 25 -5.47 14.15 -22.17
C GLU A 25 -6.63 14.96 -22.77
N LYS A 26 -7.34 15.74 -21.95
CA LYS A 26 -8.40 16.64 -22.40
C LYS A 26 -7.90 17.75 -23.32
N ARG A 27 -6.74 18.36 -23.00
CA ARG A 27 -6.12 19.39 -23.86
C ARG A 27 -5.68 18.83 -25.20
N LEU A 28 -5.04 17.67 -25.19
CA LEU A 28 -4.60 16.99 -26.41
C LEU A 28 -5.80 16.66 -27.30
N ALA A 29 -6.88 16.13 -26.73
CA ALA A 29 -8.11 15.84 -27.48
C ALA A 29 -8.77 17.10 -28.07
N ALA A 30 -8.67 18.25 -27.40
CA ALA A 30 -9.17 19.52 -27.92
C ALA A 30 -8.27 20.08 -29.03
N GLU A 31 -6.95 19.96 -28.88
CA GLU A 31 -5.95 20.40 -29.86
C GLU A 31 -6.01 19.54 -31.13
N THR A 32 -6.22 18.22 -31.01
CA THR A 32 -6.48 17.32 -32.16
C THR A 32 -7.68 17.76 -33.00
N LYS A 33 -8.73 18.35 -32.38
CA LYS A 33 -9.87 18.90 -33.12
C LYS A 33 -9.57 20.21 -33.84
N GLN A 34 -8.57 20.97 -33.37
CA GLN A 34 -8.16 22.24 -33.99
C GLN A 34 -7.14 22.04 -35.11
N VAL A 35 -6.33 20.97 -35.05
CA VAL A 35 -5.29 20.66 -36.05
C VAL A 35 -5.86 19.89 -37.27
N ASP A 36 -7.18 19.75 -37.38
CA ASP A 36 -7.88 19.15 -38.53
C ASP A 36 -7.93 20.11 -39.74
N GLY A 37 -6.74 20.56 -40.18
CA GLY A 37 -6.50 21.34 -41.38
C GLY A 37 -5.71 20.54 -42.44
N PRO A 38 -5.74 20.95 -43.73
CA PRO A 38 -5.55 20.04 -44.87
C PRO A 38 -4.12 19.51 -45.09
N VAL A 39 -3.11 19.99 -44.37
CA VAL A 39 -1.70 19.71 -44.66
C VAL A 39 -0.92 19.59 -43.35
N GLY A 40 -0.69 18.33 -42.91
CA GLY A 40 0.05 17.97 -41.69
C GLY A 40 -0.58 16.87 -40.83
N GLY A 41 -1.74 16.34 -41.24
CA GLY A 41 -2.69 15.66 -40.36
C GLY A 41 -2.54 14.15 -40.13
N THR A 42 -1.69 13.41 -40.84
CA THR A 42 -1.53 11.93 -40.67
C THR A 42 -0.45 11.57 -39.67
N ASP A 43 0.79 12.00 -39.88
CA ASP A 43 1.92 11.67 -38.99
C ASP A 43 1.72 12.24 -37.59
N LEU A 44 1.15 13.45 -37.50
CA LEU A 44 0.80 14.05 -36.22
C LEU A 44 -0.34 13.29 -35.52
N ARG A 45 -1.32 12.77 -36.26
CA ARG A 45 -2.40 11.92 -35.69
C ARG A 45 -1.85 10.59 -35.19
N GLU A 46 -0.96 9.96 -35.95
CA GLU A 46 -0.32 8.72 -35.54
C GLU A 46 0.53 8.93 -34.29
N TYR A 47 1.32 10.01 -34.25
CA TYR A 47 2.08 10.36 -33.07
C TYR A 47 1.19 10.63 -31.84
N GLN A 48 0.11 11.40 -32.01
CA GLN A 48 -0.86 11.66 -30.94
C GLN A 48 -1.55 10.38 -30.46
N THR A 49 -1.91 9.48 -31.37
CA THR A 49 -2.53 8.18 -31.04
C THR A 49 -1.56 7.29 -30.28
N GLN A 50 -0.30 7.20 -30.73
CA GLN A 50 0.74 6.47 -30.01
C GLN A 50 1.00 7.07 -28.61
N MET A 51 0.96 8.39 -28.48
CA MET A 51 1.13 9.05 -27.19
C MET A 51 -0.02 8.72 -26.23
N LEU A 52 -1.27 8.78 -26.71
CA LEU A 52 -2.44 8.42 -25.91
C LEU A 52 -2.41 6.94 -25.47
N LEU A 53 -1.98 6.04 -26.35
CA LEU A 53 -1.80 4.63 -26.01
C LEU A 53 -0.74 4.45 -24.92
N LYS A 54 0.41 5.12 -25.02
CA LYS A 54 1.46 5.10 -23.98
C LYS A 54 0.94 5.63 -22.65
N LEU A 55 0.20 6.75 -22.66
CA LEU A 55 -0.39 7.32 -21.45
C LEU A 55 -1.44 6.39 -20.83
N ARG A 56 -2.24 5.69 -21.64
CA ARG A 56 -3.17 4.68 -21.14
C ARG A 56 -2.43 3.52 -20.47
N THR A 57 -1.37 3.00 -21.08
CA THR A 57 -0.55 1.94 -20.47
C THR A 57 0.05 2.38 -19.14
N ILE A 58 0.53 3.63 -19.04
CA ILE A 58 1.05 4.19 -17.78
C ILE A 58 -0.06 4.26 -16.73
N ARG A 59 -1.25 4.76 -17.09
CA ARG A 59 -2.43 4.82 -16.21
C ARG A 59 -2.80 3.44 -15.65
N ASP A 60 -2.88 2.43 -16.52
CA ASP A 60 -3.28 1.08 -16.14
C ASP A 60 -2.24 0.44 -15.20
N THR A 61 -0.95 0.70 -15.46
CA THR A 61 0.15 0.26 -14.59
C THR A 61 0.07 0.93 -13.22
N MET A 62 -0.13 2.24 -13.17
CA MET A 62 -0.29 2.99 -11.91
C MET A 62 -1.51 2.49 -11.10
N GLN A 63 -2.62 2.19 -11.76
CA GLN A 63 -3.80 1.65 -11.09
C GLN A 63 -3.52 0.28 -10.47
N LYS A 64 -2.81 -0.59 -11.20
CA LYS A 64 -2.40 -1.91 -10.70
C LYS A 64 -1.45 -1.79 -9.52
N GLU A 65 -0.45 -0.92 -9.60
CA GLU A 65 0.49 -0.66 -8.51
C GLU A 65 -0.21 -0.07 -7.27
N GLY A 66 -1.13 0.88 -7.48
CA GLY A 66 -1.97 1.43 -6.41
C GLY A 66 -2.78 0.35 -5.70
N SER A 67 -3.42 -0.56 -6.45
CA SER A 67 -4.16 -1.69 -5.87
C SER A 67 -3.27 -2.67 -5.09
N SER A 68 -2.02 -2.87 -5.53
CA SER A 68 -1.05 -3.70 -4.82
C SER A 68 -0.61 -3.06 -3.50
N LEU A 69 -0.54 -1.72 -3.47
CA LEU A 69 -0.14 -0.97 -2.28
C LEU A 69 -1.26 -0.95 -1.23
N GLU A 70 -2.52 -0.83 -1.67
CA GLU A 70 -3.70 -0.99 -0.81
C GLU A 70 -3.70 -2.38 -0.15
N ARG A 71 -3.49 -3.44 -0.93
CA ARG A 71 -3.42 -4.82 -0.42
C ARG A 71 -2.31 -5.02 0.60
N MET A 72 -1.11 -4.46 0.37
CA MET A 72 -0.02 -4.51 1.35
C MET A 72 -0.35 -3.76 2.66
N ARG A 73 -1.19 -2.71 2.62
CA ARG A 73 -1.63 -2.01 3.83
C ARG A 73 -2.59 -2.89 4.64
N GLU A 74 -3.52 -3.54 3.96
CA GLU A 74 -4.45 -4.50 4.58
C GLU A 74 -3.69 -5.64 5.27
N GLU A 75 -2.78 -6.31 4.54
CA GLU A 75 -1.95 -7.40 5.08
C GLU A 75 -1.10 -6.94 6.28
N ARG A 76 -0.52 -5.74 6.21
CA ARG A 76 0.25 -5.17 7.32
C ARG A 76 -0.62 -4.92 8.55
N ASP A 77 -1.82 -4.37 8.35
CA ASP A 77 -2.70 -4.01 9.44
C ASP A 77 -3.31 -5.25 10.10
N GLU A 78 -3.58 -6.29 9.32
CA GLU A 78 -3.94 -7.63 9.82
C GLU A 78 -2.81 -8.24 10.66
N ALA A 79 -1.58 -8.27 10.14
CA ALA A 79 -0.41 -8.76 10.88
C ALA A 79 -0.16 -8.00 12.20
N ARG A 80 -0.41 -6.68 12.21
CA ARG A 80 -0.34 -5.88 13.44
C ARG A 80 -1.43 -6.25 14.44
N HIS A 81 -2.64 -6.50 13.96
CA HIS A 81 -3.75 -6.93 14.81
C HIS A 81 -3.44 -8.29 15.46
N GLU A 82 -3.00 -9.26 14.66
CA GLU A 82 -2.58 -10.57 15.14
C GLU A 82 -1.43 -10.49 16.15
N CYS A 83 -0.40 -9.69 15.86
CA CYS A 83 0.71 -9.50 16.79
C CYS A 83 0.24 -8.91 18.13
N SER A 84 -0.70 -7.96 18.11
CA SER A 84 -1.28 -7.39 19.33
C SER A 84 -2.08 -8.44 20.12
N ALA A 85 -2.88 -9.26 19.44
CA ALA A 85 -3.64 -10.33 20.07
C ALA A 85 -2.73 -11.39 20.70
N LEU A 86 -1.72 -11.86 19.96
CA LEU A 86 -0.74 -12.83 20.45
C LEU A 86 0.05 -12.29 21.65
N ARG A 87 0.46 -11.02 21.63
CA ARG A 87 1.13 -10.40 22.78
C ARG A 87 0.26 -10.44 24.04
N LYS A 88 -1.04 -10.11 23.93
CA LYS A 88 -1.98 -10.19 25.06
C LYS A 88 -2.11 -11.62 25.59
N GLU A 89 -2.20 -12.61 24.71
CA GLU A 89 -2.28 -14.01 25.12
C GLU A 89 -0.98 -14.49 25.79
N VAL A 90 0.18 -14.07 25.27
CA VAL A 90 1.48 -14.34 25.90
C VAL A 90 1.58 -13.68 27.28
N GLU A 91 1.13 -12.44 27.44
CA GLU A 91 1.11 -11.76 28.74
C GLU A 91 0.22 -12.49 29.75
N LYS A 92 -1.00 -12.89 29.35
CA LYS A 92 -1.89 -13.69 30.20
C LYS A 92 -1.26 -15.01 30.60
N LEU A 93 -0.62 -15.71 29.66
CA LEU A 93 0.01 -17.00 29.92
C LEU A 93 1.21 -16.83 30.86
N ASN A 94 2.05 -15.82 30.63
CA ASN A 94 3.17 -15.49 31.50
C ASN A 94 2.72 -15.16 32.92
N TYR A 95 1.63 -14.38 33.07
CA TYR A 95 1.02 -14.11 34.37
C TYR A 95 0.60 -15.42 35.07
N ARG A 96 -0.11 -16.31 34.37
CA ARG A 96 -0.54 -17.60 34.91
C ARG A 96 0.64 -18.47 35.32
N VAL A 97 1.67 -18.56 34.48
CA VAL A 97 2.89 -19.31 34.78
C VAL A 97 3.58 -18.75 36.02
N HIS A 98 3.70 -17.42 36.12
CA HIS A 98 4.30 -16.78 37.29
C HIS A 98 3.51 -17.08 38.56
N HIS A 99 2.19 -16.93 38.51
CA HIS A 99 1.29 -17.23 39.62
C HIS A 99 1.38 -18.70 40.04
N LEU A 100 1.37 -19.65 39.09
CA LEU A 100 1.53 -21.07 39.39
C LEU A 100 2.89 -21.37 40.03
N LYS A 101 3.99 -20.76 39.53
CA LYS A 101 5.32 -20.91 40.14
C LYS A 101 5.38 -20.43 41.59
N GLN A 102 4.58 -19.44 41.98
CA GLN A 102 4.48 -18.98 43.36
C GLN A 102 3.73 -19.96 44.28
N HIS A 103 2.81 -20.75 43.72
CA HIS A 103 1.94 -21.67 44.47
C HIS A 103 2.33 -23.14 44.36
N VAL A 104 3.29 -23.50 43.50
CA VAL A 104 3.89 -24.84 43.47
C VAL A 104 4.98 -24.88 44.54
N PRO A 105 4.86 -25.74 45.57
CA PRO A 105 5.93 -25.93 46.54
C PRO A 105 7.13 -26.53 45.79
N VAL A 106 8.24 -25.81 45.72
CA VAL A 106 9.52 -26.40 45.34
C VAL A 106 9.95 -27.28 46.52
N PRO A 107 10.05 -28.61 46.38
CA PRO A 107 10.58 -29.43 47.46
C PRO A 107 12.01 -28.93 47.74
N SER A 108 12.20 -28.38 48.93
CA SER A 108 13.51 -28.04 49.47
C SER A 108 14.42 -29.27 49.34
N SER A 109 15.70 -29.09 48.98
CA SER A 109 16.62 -30.22 48.83
C SER A 109 16.83 -31.02 50.13
N ALA A 110 16.34 -30.50 51.27
CA ALA A 110 16.24 -31.23 52.54
C ALA A 110 15.20 -32.37 52.53
N THR A 111 14.20 -32.34 51.66
CA THR A 111 13.16 -33.38 51.52
C THR A 111 13.51 -34.50 50.52
N MET A 112 14.66 -34.40 49.83
CA MET A 112 15.14 -35.39 48.84
C MET A 112 16.34 -36.21 49.35
N LYS A 113 16.43 -36.45 50.66
CA LYS A 113 17.34 -37.47 51.21
C LYS A 113 16.50 -38.58 51.84
N LEU A 114 16.39 -39.68 51.10
CA LEU A 114 16.12 -41.03 51.62
C LEU A 114 17.38 -41.53 52.36
#